data_AF-D4MV03-F1
#
_entry.id   AF-D4MV03-F1
#
_cell.length_a   1.000
_cell.length_b   1.000
_cell.length_c   1.000
_cell.angle_alpha   90.00
_cell.angle_beta   90.00
_cell.angle_gamma   90.00
#
_symmetry.space_group_name_H-M   'P 1'
#
loop_
_entity.id
_entity.type
_entity.pdbx_description
1 polymer ?
#
loop_
_entity_poly.entity_id
_entity_poly.type
_entity_poly.pdbx_seq_one_letter_code
_entity_poly.pdbx_strand_id
1 'polypeptide(L)'
;MEKLLIYRERFLKFLTARGRYIQSGMRFLGGTVLFYVLGELFGYTETFSQPFFIFMMGVISVFIPISALSLIFYVVIFLELLHVSLEVTLFFALVVVLYFLVYQRVFPETRIYLMMVPIFFYFQLPACLPIFVGMFCGIAGLPAILMGTVIYYLSNILQQTMNQLASGSAHGKVYSLIAARAIDNKDLLLYFVVFCLVTALVTAIRKRGAAHGWNISILAGGVVYLICMFIGGYLVNNEINITSQIGTIIGSIAIALIIQFLYNVIDYTREETFEFEDEEYYYYVRAIPKVTVEEEEFNVTQITVPSHRFSLKRKEHKQEHKEQDKEKGEEI
;
A
#
# COMPACT_ATOMS: atom_id res chain seq x y z
N MET A 1 -3.93 -22.91 -12.98
CA MET A 1 -4.15 -22.34 -11.64
C MET A 1 -3.01 -22.70 -10.70
N GLU A 2 -2.67 -23.99 -10.61
CA GLU A 2 -1.58 -24.54 -9.78
C GLU A 2 -0.22 -23.83 -9.94
N LYS A 3 0.24 -23.61 -11.17
CA LYS A 3 1.49 -22.84 -11.42
C LYS A 3 1.47 -21.43 -10.82
N LEU A 4 0.34 -20.73 -10.88
CA LEU A 4 0.20 -19.37 -10.32
C LEU A 4 0.28 -19.40 -8.78
N LEU A 5 -0.28 -20.43 -8.17
CA LEU A 5 -0.22 -20.65 -6.72
C LEU A 5 1.20 -20.99 -6.27
N ILE A 6 1.92 -21.83 -7.01
CA ILE A 6 3.35 -22.13 -6.76
C ILE A 6 4.18 -20.83 -6.84
N TYR A 7 3.96 -20.01 -7.88
CA TYR A 7 4.65 -18.71 -7.99
C TYR A 7 4.31 -17.77 -6.83
N ARG A 8 3.05 -17.70 -6.42
CA ARG A 8 2.61 -16.92 -5.25
C ARG A 8 3.33 -17.40 -4.00
N GLU A 9 3.38 -18.69 -3.73
CA GLU A 9 4.03 -19.22 -2.53
C GLU A 9 5.53 -18.98 -2.53
N ARG A 10 6.22 -19.21 -3.65
CA ARG A 10 7.64 -18.85 -3.80
C ARG A 10 7.87 -17.37 -3.54
N PHE A 11 7.00 -16.51 -4.08
CA PHE A 11 7.08 -15.07 -3.87
C PHE A 11 6.86 -14.72 -2.40
N LEU A 12 5.86 -15.28 -1.72
CA LEU A 12 5.62 -15.05 -0.29
C LEU A 12 6.75 -15.59 0.59
N LYS A 13 7.33 -16.76 0.28
CA LYS A 13 8.53 -17.30 0.94
C LYS A 13 9.70 -16.34 0.77
N PHE A 14 9.92 -15.80 -0.43
CA PHE A 14 10.94 -14.78 -0.68
C PHE A 14 10.69 -13.49 0.10
N LEU A 15 9.44 -12.99 0.12
CA LEU A 15 9.04 -11.81 0.89
C LEU A 15 9.33 -12.00 2.39
N THR A 16 9.01 -13.18 2.92
CA THR A 16 9.20 -13.50 4.34
C THR A 16 10.68 -13.67 4.69
N ALA A 17 11.44 -14.39 3.85
CA ALA A 17 12.87 -14.62 4.06
C ALA A 17 13.69 -13.33 4.08
N ARG A 18 13.29 -12.32 3.28
CA ARG A 18 13.96 -11.01 3.20
C ARG A 18 13.13 -9.88 3.82
N GLY A 19 12.20 -10.21 4.72
CA GLY A 19 11.17 -9.29 5.24
C GLY A 19 11.72 -7.94 5.71
N ARG A 20 12.84 -7.92 6.45
CA ARG A 20 13.47 -6.67 6.92
C ARG A 20 13.90 -5.73 5.78
N TYR A 21 14.56 -6.29 4.75
CA TYR A 21 15.03 -5.51 3.61
C TYR A 21 13.87 -5.04 2.73
N ILE A 22 12.88 -5.91 2.51
CA ILE A 22 11.70 -5.60 1.70
C ILE A 22 10.84 -4.56 2.38
N GLN A 23 10.61 -4.67 3.69
CA GLN A 23 9.89 -3.67 4.46
C GLN A 23 10.60 -2.31 4.39
N SER A 24 11.93 -2.31 4.49
CA SER A 24 12.73 -1.08 4.34
C SER A 24 12.57 -0.48 2.93
N GLY A 25 12.64 -1.29 1.89
CA GLY A 25 12.42 -0.86 0.50
C GLY A 25 11.00 -0.33 0.26
N MET A 26 9.98 -0.98 0.80
CA MET A 26 8.59 -0.51 0.70
C MET A 26 8.37 0.81 1.43
N ARG A 27 8.99 1.00 2.61
CA ARG A 27 8.95 2.29 3.33
C ARG A 27 9.65 3.40 2.57
N PHE A 28 10.82 3.10 1.98
CA PHE A 28 11.55 4.04 1.14
C PHE A 28 10.71 4.50 -0.06
N LEU A 29 10.19 3.53 -0.83
CA LEU A 29 9.35 3.82 -2.00
C LEU A 29 8.07 4.55 -1.61
N GLY A 30 7.37 4.08 -0.58
CA GLY A 30 6.15 4.70 -0.08
C GLY A 30 6.35 6.14 0.39
N GLY A 31 7.45 6.40 1.12
CA GLY A 31 7.83 7.75 1.54
C GLY A 31 8.18 8.65 0.35
N THR A 32 9.01 8.15 -0.57
CA THR A 32 9.40 8.90 -1.78
C THR A 32 8.18 9.31 -2.60
N VAL A 33 7.27 8.36 -2.87
CA VAL A 33 6.03 8.64 -3.60
C VAL A 33 5.14 9.62 -2.85
N LEU A 34 4.98 9.45 -1.53
CA LEU A 34 4.17 10.35 -0.71
C LEU A 34 4.66 11.80 -0.78
N PHE A 35 5.96 12.03 -0.58
CA PHE A 35 6.52 13.38 -0.59
C PHE A 35 6.66 13.97 -2.00
N TYR A 36 6.86 13.13 -3.02
CA TYR A 36 6.76 13.55 -4.42
C TYR A 36 5.35 14.11 -4.71
N VAL A 37 4.31 13.33 -4.38
CA VAL A 37 2.91 13.76 -4.60
C VAL A 37 2.59 15.01 -3.78
N LEU A 38 3.10 15.13 -2.54
CA LEU A 38 2.93 16.36 -1.76
C LEU A 38 3.60 17.57 -2.41
N GLY A 39 4.81 17.42 -2.97
CA GLY A 39 5.48 18.49 -3.72
C GLY A 39 4.70 18.93 -4.95
N GLU A 40 4.10 17.99 -5.68
CA GLU A 40 3.24 18.31 -6.84
C GLU A 40 1.92 19.00 -6.45
N LEU A 41 1.34 18.63 -5.29
CA LEU A 41 0.06 19.19 -4.84
C LEU A 41 0.21 20.51 -4.08
N PHE A 42 1.25 20.65 -3.26
CA PHE A 42 1.44 21.77 -2.34
C PHE A 42 2.76 22.51 -2.52
N GLY A 43 3.55 22.24 -3.57
CA GLY A 43 4.86 22.86 -3.78
C GLY A 43 4.80 24.35 -4.13
N TYR A 44 4.45 25.19 -3.15
CA TYR A 44 4.51 26.64 -3.26
C TYR A 44 5.92 27.17 -2.97
N THR A 45 6.73 26.38 -2.27
CA THR A 45 8.16 26.64 -2.10
C THR A 45 9.02 25.67 -2.90
N GLU A 46 10.17 26.14 -3.38
CA GLU A 46 11.10 25.29 -4.15
C GLU A 46 11.73 24.18 -3.28
N THR A 47 11.75 24.33 -1.96
CA THR A 47 12.44 23.41 -1.04
C THR A 47 11.83 22.00 -1.06
N PHE A 48 10.50 21.89 -1.00
CA PHE A 48 9.83 20.59 -0.85
C PHE A 48 9.63 19.87 -2.18
N SER A 49 9.69 20.58 -3.30
CA SER A 49 9.61 20.02 -4.65
C SER A 49 10.98 19.61 -5.22
N GLN A 50 12.08 19.91 -4.52
CA GLN A 50 13.41 19.52 -4.96
C GLN A 50 13.59 17.98 -4.95
N PRO A 51 14.13 17.38 -6.03
CA PRO A 51 14.38 15.93 -6.09
C PRO A 51 15.25 15.41 -4.94
N PHE A 52 16.23 16.22 -4.50
CA PHE A 52 17.08 15.89 -3.37
C PHE A 52 16.29 15.80 -2.05
N PHE A 53 15.37 16.73 -1.80
CA PHE A 53 14.51 16.71 -0.63
C PHE A 53 13.62 15.45 -0.62
N ILE A 54 12.94 15.18 -1.74
CA ILE A 54 12.06 14.02 -1.90
C ILE A 54 12.82 12.70 -1.63
N PHE A 55 14.03 12.57 -2.19
CA PHE A 55 14.89 11.42 -1.97
C PHE A 55 15.29 11.27 -0.49
N MET A 56 15.70 12.36 0.16
CA MET A 56 16.05 12.36 1.59
C MET A 56 14.86 11.97 2.47
N MET A 57 13.66 12.46 2.17
CA MET A 57 12.45 12.07 2.89
C MET A 57 12.10 10.59 2.69
N GLY A 58 12.35 10.04 1.50
CA GLY A 58 12.30 8.60 1.26
C GLY A 58 13.30 7.82 2.11
N VAL A 59 14.53 8.30 2.28
CA VAL A 59 15.51 7.65 3.18
C VAL A 59 15.04 7.71 4.63
N ILE A 60 14.55 8.86 5.09
CA ILE A 60 14.06 9.05 6.46
C ILE A 60 12.86 8.14 6.75
N SER A 61 11.95 7.94 5.78
CA SER A 61 10.75 7.11 5.96
C SER A 61 11.05 5.64 6.28
N VAL A 62 12.25 5.15 5.95
CA VAL A 62 12.70 3.79 6.28
C VAL A 62 12.78 3.59 7.79
N PHE A 63 13.33 4.59 8.49
CA PHE A 63 13.72 4.49 9.90
C PHE A 63 12.61 4.90 10.86
N ILE A 64 11.63 5.68 10.42
CA ILE A 64 10.57 6.21 11.27
C ILE A 64 9.31 5.34 11.26
N PRO A 65 8.55 5.28 12.37
CA PRO A 65 7.25 4.62 12.39
C PRO A 65 6.19 5.41 11.60
N ILE A 66 5.14 4.73 11.14
CA ILE A 66 4.02 5.32 10.39
C ILE A 66 3.40 6.51 11.14
N SER A 67 3.34 6.45 12.48
CA SER A 67 2.86 7.56 13.32
C SER A 67 3.70 8.83 13.14
N ALA A 68 5.03 8.72 13.14
CA ALA A 68 5.91 9.85 12.92
C ALA A 68 5.84 10.34 11.47
N LEU A 69 5.76 9.42 10.51
CA LEU A 69 5.57 9.76 9.10
C LEU A 69 4.28 10.57 8.88
N SER A 70 3.18 10.19 9.53
CA SER A 70 1.91 10.92 9.44
C SER A 70 1.98 12.34 10.03
N LEU A 71 2.80 12.54 11.07
CA LEU A 71 3.02 13.87 11.64
C LEU A 71 3.82 14.73 10.66
N ILE A 72 4.91 14.18 10.11
CA ILE A 72 5.74 14.87 9.12
C ILE A 72 4.89 15.26 7.89
N PHE A 73 4.01 14.36 7.44
CA PHE A 73 3.05 14.66 6.37
C PHE A 73 2.22 15.92 6.65
N TYR A 74 1.65 16.07 7.85
CA TYR A 74 0.92 17.28 8.23
C TYR A 74 1.82 18.51 8.35
N VAL A 75 3.04 18.35 8.88
CA VAL A 75 3.99 19.46 9.02
C VAL A 75 4.42 20.00 7.67
N VAL A 76 4.69 19.15 6.69
CA VAL A 76 5.04 19.59 5.33
C VAL A 76 3.91 20.41 4.73
N ILE A 77 2.66 19.92 4.81
CA ILE A 77 1.49 20.69 4.33
C ILE A 77 1.37 22.01 5.09
N PHE A 78 1.51 22.00 6.41
CA PHE A 78 1.43 23.21 7.23
C PHE A 78 2.47 24.27 6.82
N LEU A 79 3.72 23.86 6.57
CA LEU A 79 4.80 24.77 6.14
C LEU A 79 4.52 25.37 4.75
N GLU A 80 4.02 24.57 3.82
CA GLU A 80 3.62 25.05 2.49
C GLU A 80 2.44 26.02 2.56
N LEU A 81 1.45 25.73 3.41
CA LEU A 81 0.32 26.64 3.62
C LEU A 81 0.74 27.95 4.30
N LEU A 82 1.73 27.94 5.19
CA LEU A 82 2.25 29.16 5.82
C LEU A 82 2.79 30.14 4.78
N HIS A 83 3.38 29.62 3.70
CA HIS A 83 3.87 30.45 2.59
C HIS A 83 2.72 31.13 1.84
N VAL A 84 1.55 30.49 1.80
CA VAL A 84 0.37 30.98 1.07
C VAL A 84 -0.46 31.97 1.90
N SER A 85 -0.89 31.58 3.10
CA SER A 85 -1.70 32.42 3.99
C SER A 85 -1.70 31.88 5.41
N LEU A 86 -1.45 32.77 6.38
CA LEU A 86 -1.48 32.44 7.80
C LEU A 86 -2.86 31.96 8.24
N GLU A 87 -3.94 32.60 7.78
CA GLU A 87 -5.29 32.26 8.19
C GLU A 87 -5.71 30.86 7.71
N VAL A 88 -5.38 30.52 6.45
CA VAL A 88 -5.63 29.19 5.89
C VAL A 88 -4.88 28.13 6.67
N THR A 89 -3.64 28.43 7.05
CA THR A 89 -2.79 27.53 7.81
C THR A 89 -3.33 27.26 9.22
N LEU A 90 -3.75 28.31 9.92
CA LEU A 90 -4.35 28.17 11.26
C LEU A 90 -5.65 27.37 11.20
N PHE A 91 -6.47 27.59 10.17
CA PHE A 91 -7.69 26.80 9.97
C PHE A 91 -7.36 25.32 9.69
N PHE A 92 -6.41 25.05 8.80
CA PHE A 92 -5.95 23.68 8.52
C PHE A 92 -5.45 22.99 9.79
N ALA A 93 -4.60 23.68 10.57
CA ALA A 93 -4.09 23.16 11.83
C ALA A 93 -5.22 22.85 12.82
N LEU A 94 -6.21 23.73 12.96
CA LEU A 94 -7.38 23.51 13.80
C LEU A 94 -8.13 22.24 13.36
N VAL A 95 -8.41 22.08 12.07
CA VAL A 95 -9.12 20.90 11.54
C VAL A 95 -8.31 19.62 11.78
N VAL A 96 -6.99 19.64 11.53
CA VAL A 96 -6.11 18.48 11.76
C VAL A 96 -6.05 18.13 13.25
N VAL A 97 -5.94 19.11 14.14
CA VAL A 97 -5.96 18.88 15.60
C VAL A 97 -7.28 18.27 16.05
N LEU A 98 -8.41 18.82 15.60
CA LEU A 98 -9.74 18.27 15.91
C LEU A 98 -9.89 16.84 15.38
N TYR A 99 -9.50 16.60 14.13
CA TYR A 99 -9.49 15.28 13.51
C TYR A 99 -8.62 14.29 14.30
N PHE A 100 -7.45 14.72 14.74
CA PHE A 100 -6.55 13.91 15.55
C PHE A 100 -7.18 13.53 16.90
N LEU A 101 -7.73 14.51 17.61
CA LEU A 101 -8.32 14.32 18.93
C LEU A 101 -9.59 13.45 18.89
N VAL A 102 -10.45 13.66 17.89
CA VAL A 102 -11.75 12.97 17.77
C VAL A 102 -11.60 11.56 17.20
N TYR A 103 -10.70 11.36 16.24
CA TYR A 103 -10.67 10.12 15.46
C TYR A 103 -9.29 9.45 15.41
N GLN A 104 -8.25 10.14 14.91
CA GLN A 104 -6.99 9.49 14.55
C GLN A 104 -6.19 8.97 15.77
N ARG A 105 -6.45 9.52 16.96
CA ARG A 105 -5.93 9.01 18.23
C ARG A 105 -6.50 7.63 18.57
N VAL A 106 -7.79 7.40 18.32
CA VAL A 106 -8.50 6.16 18.64
C VAL A 106 -8.20 5.07 17.59
N PHE A 107 -8.02 5.47 16.33
CA PHE A 107 -7.76 4.56 15.21
C PHE A 107 -6.38 4.83 14.58
N PRO A 108 -5.27 4.51 15.26
CA PRO A 108 -3.93 4.83 14.75
C PRO A 108 -3.58 4.09 13.45
N GLU A 109 -4.13 2.89 13.23
CA GLU A 109 -3.91 2.09 12.03
C GLU A 109 -4.46 2.77 10.75
N THR A 110 -5.38 3.72 10.88
CA THR A 110 -6.02 4.36 9.72
C THR A 110 -5.23 5.54 9.16
N ARG A 111 -4.12 5.93 9.81
CA ARG A 111 -3.18 6.97 9.35
C ARG A 111 -2.68 6.71 7.94
N ILE A 112 -2.42 5.45 7.60
CA ILE A 112 -1.91 5.09 6.28
C ILE A 112 -2.94 5.35 5.19
N TYR A 113 -4.23 5.08 5.43
CA TYR A 113 -5.28 5.32 4.44
C TYR A 113 -5.44 6.82 4.15
N LEU A 114 -5.30 7.67 5.17
CA LEU A 114 -5.31 9.12 4.99
C LEU A 114 -4.17 9.58 4.07
N MET A 115 -2.94 9.09 4.31
CA MET A 115 -1.77 9.43 3.49
C MET A 115 -1.84 8.82 2.08
N MET A 116 -2.52 7.69 1.92
CA MET A 116 -2.76 7.09 0.60
C MET A 116 -3.67 7.99 -0.25
N VAL A 117 -4.62 8.72 0.33
CA VAL A 117 -5.63 9.44 -0.46
C VAL A 117 -5.02 10.39 -1.50
N PRO A 118 -4.14 11.35 -1.15
CA PRO A 118 -3.51 12.22 -2.15
C PRO A 118 -2.77 11.44 -3.25
N ILE A 119 -2.12 10.32 -2.90
CA ILE A 119 -1.40 9.46 -3.86
C ILE A 119 -2.38 8.86 -4.87
N PHE A 120 -3.46 8.24 -4.40
CA PHE A 120 -4.43 7.61 -5.28
C PHE A 120 -5.17 8.62 -6.14
N PHE A 121 -5.48 9.82 -5.62
CA PHE A 121 -6.06 10.87 -6.44
C PHE A 121 -5.07 11.38 -7.51
N TYR A 122 -3.79 11.58 -7.16
CA TYR A 122 -2.76 12.01 -8.11
C TYR A 122 -2.58 11.02 -9.27
N PHE A 123 -2.52 9.72 -8.99
CA PHE A 123 -2.45 8.68 -10.03
C PHE A 123 -3.81 8.31 -10.66
N GLN A 124 -4.86 9.09 -10.39
CA GLN A 124 -6.20 8.88 -10.93
C GLN A 124 -6.82 7.52 -10.54
N LEU A 125 -6.51 6.98 -9.36
CA LEU A 125 -7.07 5.72 -8.83
C LEU A 125 -7.93 5.90 -7.56
N PRO A 126 -8.77 6.95 -7.41
CA PRO A 126 -9.52 7.19 -6.16
C PRO A 126 -10.50 6.05 -5.81
N ALA A 127 -10.94 5.26 -6.79
CA ALA A 127 -11.84 4.11 -6.57
C ALA A 127 -11.22 3.01 -5.68
N CYS A 128 -9.88 2.90 -5.65
CA CYS A 128 -9.18 1.97 -4.77
C CYS A 128 -9.46 2.24 -3.28
N LEU A 129 -9.62 3.51 -2.90
CA LEU A 129 -9.69 3.93 -1.50
C LEU A 129 -10.90 3.34 -0.76
N PRO A 130 -12.15 3.57 -1.19
CA PRO A 130 -13.31 3.01 -0.49
C PRO A 130 -13.38 1.47 -0.58
N ILE A 131 -12.84 0.88 -1.66
CA ILE A 131 -12.76 -0.58 -1.80
C ILE A 131 -11.78 -1.16 -0.77
N PHE A 132 -10.55 -0.66 -0.68
CA PHE A 132 -9.56 -1.15 0.27
C PHE A 132 -9.96 -0.91 1.72
N VAL A 133 -10.43 0.30 2.02
CA VAL A 133 -10.88 0.62 3.36
C VAL A 133 -12.04 -0.29 3.77
N GLY A 134 -13.05 -0.46 2.91
CA GLY A 134 -14.18 -1.34 3.20
C GLY A 134 -13.79 -2.81 3.41
N MET A 135 -12.77 -3.29 2.69
CA MET A 135 -12.29 -4.68 2.80
C MET A 135 -11.49 -4.95 4.07
N PHE A 136 -10.55 -4.07 4.42
CA PHE A 136 -9.55 -4.33 5.45
C PHE A 136 -9.84 -3.65 6.78
N CYS A 137 -10.35 -2.42 6.75
CA CYS A 137 -10.65 -1.63 7.96
C CYS A 137 -12.14 -1.62 8.28
N GLY A 138 -12.99 -1.80 7.26
CA GLY A 138 -14.43 -1.58 7.33
C GLY A 138 -14.78 -0.11 7.51
N ILE A 139 -15.96 0.15 8.08
CA ILE A 139 -16.51 1.50 8.29
C ILE A 139 -15.58 2.37 9.16
N ALA A 140 -14.78 1.77 10.04
CA ALA A 140 -13.87 2.50 10.92
C ALA A 140 -12.81 3.31 10.13
N GLY A 141 -12.44 2.91 8.91
CA GLY A 141 -11.46 3.65 8.09
C GLY A 141 -12.05 4.79 7.26
N LEU A 142 -13.38 4.92 7.23
CA LEU A 142 -14.08 5.92 6.41
C LEU A 142 -13.65 7.37 6.77
N PRO A 143 -13.55 7.79 8.04
CA PRO A 143 -13.11 9.16 8.35
C PRO A 143 -11.67 9.45 7.88
N ALA A 144 -10.80 8.44 7.79
CA ALA A 144 -9.44 8.63 7.28
C ALA A 144 -9.41 8.97 5.79
N ILE A 145 -10.19 8.26 4.97
CA ILE A 145 -10.25 8.57 3.53
C ILE A 145 -10.98 9.88 3.26
N LEU A 146 -12.04 10.21 4.01
CA LEU A 146 -12.72 11.49 3.86
C LEU A 146 -11.80 12.67 4.20
N MET A 147 -11.08 12.59 5.32
CA MET A 147 -10.11 13.63 5.69
C MET A 147 -8.98 13.73 4.66
N GLY A 148 -8.49 12.60 4.14
CA GLY A 148 -7.53 12.59 3.03
C GLY A 148 -8.08 13.27 1.76
N THR A 149 -9.37 13.09 1.46
CA THR A 149 -10.03 13.73 0.31
C THR A 149 -10.16 15.24 0.53
N VAL A 150 -10.44 15.70 1.76
CA VAL A 150 -10.39 17.13 2.11
C VAL A 150 -9.02 17.72 1.81
N ILE A 151 -7.94 17.02 2.21
CA ILE A 151 -6.56 17.49 1.98
C ILE A 151 -6.26 17.61 0.48
N TYR A 152 -6.65 16.63 -0.33
CA TYR A 152 -6.46 16.68 -1.78
C TYR A 152 -7.29 17.79 -2.45
N TYR A 153 -8.54 17.98 -2.06
CA TYR A 153 -9.34 19.07 -2.64
C TYR A 153 -8.89 20.44 -2.16
N LEU A 154 -8.35 20.55 -0.95
CA LEU A 154 -7.72 21.77 -0.46
C LEU A 154 -6.55 22.19 -1.37
N SER A 155 -5.67 21.27 -1.78
CA SER A 155 -4.59 21.61 -2.71
C SER A 155 -5.12 22.11 -4.05
N ASN A 156 -6.13 21.45 -4.62
CA ASN A 156 -6.72 21.86 -5.90
C ASN A 156 -7.35 23.25 -5.82
N ILE A 157 -8.12 23.52 -4.76
CA ILE A 157 -8.74 24.84 -4.55
C ILE A 157 -7.66 25.91 -4.37
N LEU A 158 -6.58 25.62 -3.63
CA LEU A 158 -5.48 26.54 -3.44
C LEU A 158 -4.77 26.86 -4.75
N GLN A 159 -4.38 25.86 -5.54
CA GLN A 159 -3.73 26.06 -6.83
C GLN A 159 -4.59 26.91 -7.78
N GLN A 160 -5.89 26.61 -7.89
CA GLN A 160 -6.82 27.41 -8.68
C GLN A 160 -6.91 28.85 -8.17
N THR A 161 -6.91 29.04 -6.85
CA THR A 161 -6.96 30.37 -6.24
C THR A 161 -5.69 31.18 -6.51
N MET A 162 -4.52 30.57 -6.36
CA MET A 162 -3.25 31.22 -6.61
C MET A 162 -3.09 31.60 -8.08
N ASN A 163 -3.47 30.70 -8.99
CA ASN A 163 -3.39 30.96 -10.44
C ASN A 163 -4.29 32.14 -10.85
N GLN A 164 -5.50 32.24 -10.30
CA GLN A 164 -6.40 33.35 -10.60
C GLN A 164 -6.01 34.68 -9.95
N LEU A 165 -5.37 34.61 -8.79
CA LEU A 165 -4.83 35.80 -8.13
C LEU A 165 -3.61 36.32 -8.90
N ALA A 166 -2.75 35.41 -9.37
CA ALA A 166 -1.61 35.74 -10.23
C ALA A 166 -2.04 36.30 -11.60
N SER A 167 -3.14 35.81 -12.17
CA SER A 167 -3.69 36.34 -13.43
C SER A 167 -4.50 37.64 -13.26
N GLY A 168 -4.68 38.14 -12.03
CA GLY A 168 -5.51 39.30 -11.72
C GLY A 168 -7.02 39.08 -11.95
N SER A 169 -7.46 37.84 -12.14
CA SER A 169 -8.86 37.49 -12.41
C SER A 169 -9.71 37.40 -11.13
N ALA A 170 -9.08 37.21 -9.97
CA ALA A 170 -9.74 37.21 -8.67
C ALA A 170 -9.18 38.31 -7.78
N HIS A 171 -10.06 38.96 -7.01
CA HIS A 171 -9.70 40.01 -6.05
C HIS A 171 -10.31 39.67 -4.69
N GLY A 172 -9.54 39.85 -3.62
CA GLY A 172 -9.99 39.58 -2.26
C GLY A 172 -8.95 38.83 -1.43
N LYS A 173 -9.28 38.60 -0.16
CA LYS A 173 -8.39 37.87 0.75
C LYS A 173 -8.41 36.38 0.43
N VAL A 174 -7.24 35.76 0.39
CA VAL A 174 -7.03 34.35 0.03
C VAL A 174 -7.97 33.41 0.80
N TYR A 175 -8.10 33.56 2.12
CA TYR A 175 -8.97 32.70 2.95
C TYR A 175 -10.44 32.75 2.54
N SER A 176 -10.95 33.93 2.15
CA SER A 176 -12.37 34.09 1.78
C SER A 176 -12.70 33.40 0.47
N LEU A 177 -11.78 33.45 -0.49
CA LEU A 177 -11.91 32.75 -1.77
C LEU A 177 -11.86 31.23 -1.59
N ILE A 178 -10.95 30.75 -0.75
CA ILE A 178 -10.83 29.31 -0.45
C ILE A 178 -12.08 28.82 0.28
N ALA A 179 -12.57 29.54 1.28
CA ALA A 179 -13.77 29.16 2.03
C ALA A 179 -15.01 29.08 1.12
N ALA A 180 -15.21 30.08 0.27
CA ALA A 180 -16.32 30.08 -0.70
C ALA A 180 -16.22 28.89 -1.66
N ARG A 181 -15.02 28.62 -2.19
CA ARG A 181 -14.78 27.49 -3.10
C ARG A 181 -14.93 26.14 -2.44
N ALA A 182 -14.50 25.99 -1.19
CA ALA A 182 -14.63 24.73 -0.46
C ALA A 182 -16.09 24.35 -0.25
N ILE A 183 -16.96 25.34 0.03
CA ILE A 183 -18.40 25.12 0.23
C ILE A 183 -19.09 24.79 -1.09
N ASP A 184 -18.73 25.47 -2.17
CA ASP A 184 -19.33 25.25 -3.49
C ASP A 184 -18.68 24.10 -4.28
N ASN A 185 -17.70 23.39 -3.70
CA ASN A 185 -17.02 22.28 -4.38
C ASN A 185 -17.91 21.03 -4.40
N LYS A 186 -18.74 20.94 -5.44
CA LYS A 186 -19.67 19.82 -5.62
C LYS A 186 -18.96 18.49 -5.85
N ASP A 187 -17.75 18.51 -6.39
CA ASP A 187 -16.96 17.28 -6.61
C ASP A 187 -16.50 16.67 -5.29
N LEU A 188 -16.00 17.50 -4.37
CA LEU A 188 -15.66 17.07 -3.02
C LEU A 188 -16.85 16.39 -2.34
N LEU A 189 -18.04 17.01 -2.42
CA LEU A 189 -19.27 16.46 -1.87
C LEU A 189 -19.67 15.14 -2.54
N LEU A 190 -19.54 15.06 -3.87
CA LEU A 190 -19.79 13.82 -4.61
C LEU A 190 -18.88 12.70 -4.11
N TYR A 191 -17.57 12.93 -4.01
CA TYR A 191 -16.63 11.93 -3.51
C TYR A 191 -16.94 11.49 -2.08
N PHE A 192 -17.40 12.39 -1.20
CA PHE A 192 -17.82 12.01 0.14
C PHE A 192 -18.99 11.00 0.11
N VAL A 193 -20.03 11.30 -0.65
CA VAL A 193 -21.20 10.43 -0.77
C VAL A 193 -20.81 9.07 -1.37
N VAL A 194 -20.04 9.09 -2.46
CA VAL A 194 -19.61 7.87 -3.14
C VAL A 194 -18.71 7.01 -2.24
N PHE A 195 -17.72 7.61 -1.57
CA PHE A 195 -16.83 6.88 -0.68
C PHE A 195 -17.59 6.25 0.48
N CYS A 196 -18.56 6.97 1.07
CA CYS A 196 -19.42 6.43 2.12
C CYS A 196 -20.22 5.22 1.64
N LEU A 197 -20.93 5.34 0.51
CA LEU A 197 -21.78 4.28 -0.03
C LEU A 197 -20.97 3.04 -0.39
N VAL A 198 -19.86 3.22 -1.12
CA VAL A 198 -19.02 2.10 -1.56
C VAL A 198 -18.34 1.43 -0.37
N THR A 199 -17.79 2.19 0.57
CA THR A 199 -17.17 1.62 1.78
C THR A 199 -18.18 0.82 2.60
N ALA A 200 -19.39 1.35 2.78
CA ALA A 200 -20.47 0.67 3.51
C ALA A 200 -20.89 -0.64 2.82
N LEU A 201 -21.10 -0.60 1.49
CA LEU A 201 -21.44 -1.77 0.69
C LEU A 201 -20.36 -2.86 0.78
N VAL A 202 -19.11 -2.48 0.52
CA VAL A 202 -17.96 -3.41 0.54
C VAL A 202 -17.84 -4.04 1.93
N THR A 203 -17.94 -3.22 2.99
CA THR A 203 -17.92 -3.72 4.38
C THR A 203 -19.07 -4.68 4.65
N ALA A 204 -20.28 -4.38 4.19
CA ALA A 204 -21.45 -5.23 4.39
C ALA A 204 -21.28 -6.61 3.72
N ILE A 205 -20.80 -6.63 2.47
CA ILE A 205 -20.52 -7.88 1.75
C ILE A 205 -19.42 -8.68 2.48
N ARG A 206 -18.35 -8.02 2.92
CA ARG A 206 -17.26 -8.65 3.68
C ARG A 206 -17.72 -9.19 5.03
N LYS A 207 -18.61 -8.51 5.75
CA LYS A 207 -19.10 -8.99 7.05
C LYS A 207 -20.12 -10.12 6.95
N ARG A 208 -20.84 -10.25 5.85
CA ARG A 208 -21.81 -11.35 5.63
C ARG A 208 -21.17 -12.74 5.55
N GLY A 209 -19.86 -12.83 5.34
CA GLY A 209 -19.16 -14.11 5.30
C GLY A 209 -19.54 -15.00 4.10
N ALA A 210 -20.17 -14.48 3.04
CA ALA A 210 -20.48 -15.28 1.86
C ALA A 210 -19.22 -15.93 1.25
N ALA A 211 -19.39 -17.11 0.62
CA ALA A 211 -18.35 -17.72 -0.19
C ALA A 211 -17.88 -16.72 -1.26
N HIS A 212 -16.57 -16.66 -1.52
CA HIS A 212 -15.96 -15.67 -2.41
C HIS A 212 -16.20 -14.20 -2.02
N GLY A 213 -16.57 -13.91 -0.76
CA GLY A 213 -16.95 -12.57 -0.32
C GLY A 213 -15.89 -11.48 -0.56
N TRP A 214 -14.60 -11.84 -0.61
CA TRP A 214 -13.53 -10.92 -0.99
C TRP A 214 -13.69 -10.46 -2.45
N ASN A 215 -13.74 -11.39 -3.40
CA ASN A 215 -13.84 -11.09 -4.83
C ASN A 215 -15.16 -10.39 -5.17
N ILE A 216 -16.26 -10.84 -4.56
CA ILE A 216 -17.58 -10.22 -4.74
C ILE A 216 -17.56 -8.78 -4.24
N SER A 217 -16.94 -8.52 -3.09
CA SER A 217 -16.85 -7.15 -2.54
C SER A 217 -16.04 -6.21 -3.44
N ILE A 218 -14.95 -6.68 -4.04
CA ILE A 218 -14.13 -5.88 -4.97
C ILE A 218 -14.94 -5.53 -6.23
N LEU A 219 -15.54 -6.54 -6.87
CA LEU A 219 -16.28 -6.34 -8.12
C LEU A 219 -17.53 -5.49 -7.91
N ALA A 220 -18.33 -5.79 -6.87
CA ALA A 220 -19.51 -5.02 -6.53
C ALA A 220 -19.15 -3.58 -6.14
N GLY A 221 -18.09 -3.39 -5.35
CA GLY A 221 -17.59 -2.07 -4.96
C GLY A 221 -17.17 -1.23 -6.17
N GLY A 222 -16.42 -1.81 -7.12
CA GLY A 222 -16.01 -1.12 -8.34
C GLY A 222 -17.18 -0.77 -9.27
N VAL A 223 -18.15 -1.67 -9.45
CA VAL A 223 -19.35 -1.41 -10.27
C VAL A 223 -20.21 -0.32 -9.64
N VAL A 224 -20.48 -0.40 -8.33
CA VAL A 224 -21.28 0.62 -7.64
C VAL A 224 -20.57 1.97 -7.63
N TYR A 225 -19.25 1.99 -7.45
CA TYR A 225 -18.47 3.21 -7.59
C TYR A 225 -18.65 3.86 -8.96
N LEU A 226 -18.55 3.08 -10.05
CA LEU A 226 -18.76 3.58 -11.42
C LEU A 226 -20.15 4.21 -11.58
N ILE A 227 -21.19 3.49 -11.18
CA ILE A 227 -22.59 3.92 -11.30
C ILE A 227 -22.82 5.19 -10.48
N CYS A 228 -22.36 5.22 -9.23
CA CYS A 228 -22.54 6.39 -8.37
C CYS A 228 -21.77 7.61 -8.90
N MET A 229 -20.58 7.43 -9.47
CA MET A 229 -19.84 8.53 -10.10
C MET A 229 -20.57 9.06 -11.33
N PHE A 230 -21.10 8.21 -12.21
CA PHE A 230 -21.84 8.67 -13.39
C PHE A 230 -23.15 9.37 -13.04
N ILE A 231 -23.96 8.77 -12.17
CA ILE A 231 -25.23 9.38 -11.72
C ILE A 231 -24.93 10.67 -10.96
N GLY A 232 -24.02 10.63 -10.01
CA GLY A 232 -23.70 11.79 -9.18
C GLY A 232 -23.02 12.92 -9.97
N GLY A 233 -22.14 12.59 -10.93
CA GLY A 233 -21.56 13.57 -11.84
C GLY A 233 -22.60 14.27 -12.70
N TYR A 234 -23.55 13.50 -13.25
CA TYR A 234 -24.68 14.06 -13.98
C TYR A 234 -25.53 14.99 -13.10
N LEU A 235 -25.87 14.59 -11.88
CA LEU A 235 -26.66 15.43 -10.95
C LEU A 235 -25.94 16.71 -10.53
N VAL A 236 -24.61 16.65 -10.43
CA VAL A 236 -23.75 17.77 -10.03
C VAL A 236 -23.44 18.71 -11.21
N ASN A 237 -23.78 18.32 -12.44
CA ASN A 237 -23.35 18.94 -13.70
C ASN A 237 -21.82 18.99 -13.82
N ASN A 238 -21.13 17.91 -13.42
CA ASN A 238 -19.71 17.77 -13.65
C ASN A 238 -19.43 16.97 -14.93
N GLU A 239 -18.49 17.45 -15.74
CA GLU A 239 -18.04 16.79 -16.96
C GLU A 239 -17.13 15.60 -16.63
N ILE A 240 -17.74 14.44 -16.37
CA ILE A 240 -16.98 13.21 -16.15
C ILE A 240 -16.56 12.62 -17.49
N ASN A 241 -15.25 12.54 -17.73
CA ASN A 241 -14.70 11.79 -18.84
C ASN A 241 -14.93 10.28 -18.63
N ILE A 242 -15.89 9.73 -19.38
CA ILE A 242 -16.31 8.33 -19.29
C ILE A 242 -15.14 7.37 -19.55
N THR A 243 -14.31 7.65 -20.56
CA THR A 243 -13.18 6.80 -20.94
C THR A 243 -12.13 6.75 -19.83
N SER A 244 -11.80 7.91 -19.27
CA SER A 244 -10.90 8.00 -18.13
C SER A 244 -11.48 7.20 -16.95
N GLN A 245 -12.75 7.42 -16.62
CA GLN A 245 -13.39 6.81 -15.46
C GLN A 245 -13.47 5.27 -15.54
N ILE A 246 -13.67 4.72 -16.73
CA ILE A 246 -13.65 3.27 -16.93
C ILE A 246 -12.23 2.73 -16.73
N GLY A 247 -11.22 3.41 -17.30
CA GLY A 247 -9.81 3.02 -17.14
C GLY A 247 -9.35 3.00 -15.67
N THR A 248 -9.72 4.03 -14.91
CA THR A 248 -9.35 4.15 -13.49
C THR A 248 -9.97 3.05 -12.62
N ILE A 249 -11.19 2.64 -12.92
CA ILE A 249 -11.89 1.58 -12.19
C ILE A 249 -11.32 0.20 -12.54
N ILE A 250 -11.06 -0.07 -13.83
CA ILE A 250 -10.41 -1.32 -14.24
C ILE A 250 -9.06 -1.45 -13.54
N GLY A 251 -8.25 -0.37 -13.55
CA GLY A 251 -6.98 -0.32 -12.82
C GLY A 251 -7.16 -0.59 -11.32
N SER A 252 -8.16 0.05 -10.71
CA SER A 252 -8.42 -0.11 -9.27
C SER A 252 -8.86 -1.53 -8.89
N ILE A 253 -9.76 -2.15 -9.67
CA ILE A 253 -10.19 -3.53 -9.48
C ILE A 253 -9.01 -4.49 -9.66
N ALA A 254 -8.18 -4.28 -10.68
CA ALA A 254 -7.01 -5.13 -10.94
C ALA A 254 -6.04 -5.09 -9.77
N ILE A 255 -5.69 -3.90 -9.26
CA ILE A 255 -4.83 -3.74 -8.08
C ILE A 255 -5.46 -4.42 -6.86
N ALA A 256 -6.77 -4.24 -6.65
CA ALA A 256 -7.45 -4.85 -5.52
C ALA A 256 -7.46 -6.39 -5.56
N LEU A 257 -7.66 -6.97 -6.75
CA LEU A 257 -7.56 -8.41 -6.96
C LEU A 257 -6.13 -8.94 -6.75
N ILE A 258 -5.11 -8.22 -7.21
CA ILE A 258 -3.70 -8.60 -6.97
C ILE A 258 -3.39 -8.60 -5.47
N ILE A 259 -3.80 -7.55 -4.75
CA ILE A 259 -3.58 -7.45 -3.30
C ILE A 259 -4.35 -8.55 -2.56
N GLN A 260 -5.61 -8.79 -2.91
CA GLN A 260 -6.42 -9.86 -2.34
C GLN A 260 -5.78 -11.22 -2.57
N PHE A 261 -5.31 -11.49 -3.79
CA PHE A 261 -4.64 -12.74 -4.15
C PHE A 261 -3.36 -12.95 -3.33
N LEU A 262 -2.54 -11.90 -3.16
CA LEU A 262 -1.34 -11.98 -2.31
C LEU A 262 -1.70 -12.20 -0.83
N TYR A 263 -2.74 -11.51 -0.33
CA TYR A 263 -3.15 -11.59 1.06
C TYR A 263 -3.67 -12.98 1.46
N ASN A 264 -4.64 -13.54 0.73
CA ASN A 264 -5.20 -14.84 1.08
C ASN A 264 -5.84 -15.56 -0.13
N VAL A 265 -5.57 -16.86 -0.25
CA VAL A 265 -6.24 -17.76 -1.21
C VAL A 265 -6.89 -18.90 -0.43
N ILE A 266 -8.20 -19.02 -0.58
CA ILE A 266 -9.06 -19.92 0.19
C ILE A 266 -9.75 -20.88 -0.79
N ASP A 267 -9.85 -22.16 -0.43
CA ASP A 267 -10.57 -23.17 -1.21
C ASP A 267 -12.03 -23.30 -0.72
N TYR A 268 -12.93 -22.57 -1.37
CA TYR A 268 -14.36 -22.62 -1.04
C TYR A 268 -15.04 -23.94 -1.44
N THR A 269 -14.39 -24.83 -2.21
CA THR A 269 -14.97 -26.13 -2.60
C THR A 269 -14.90 -27.15 -1.47
N ARG A 270 -13.94 -27.01 -0.56
CA ARG A 270 -13.76 -27.87 0.62
C ARG A 270 -14.27 -27.19 1.90
N GLU A 271 -15.39 -26.48 1.81
CA GLU A 271 -16.04 -25.83 2.96
C GLU A 271 -16.67 -26.89 3.87
N GLU A 272 -16.28 -26.89 5.15
CA GLU A 272 -16.77 -27.81 6.17
C GLU A 272 -17.40 -27.02 7.33
N THR A 273 -18.54 -27.51 7.85
CA THR A 273 -19.21 -26.95 9.03
C THR A 273 -19.11 -27.93 10.18
N PHE A 274 -18.50 -27.49 11.28
CA PHE A 274 -18.38 -28.22 12.52
C PHE A 274 -19.39 -27.69 13.54
N GLU A 275 -19.98 -28.62 14.27
CA GLU A 275 -20.88 -28.33 15.38
C GLU A 275 -20.17 -28.73 16.67
N PHE A 276 -20.04 -27.80 17.61
CA PHE A 276 -19.49 -28.07 18.93
C PHE A 276 -20.55 -27.73 19.97
N GLU A 277 -20.68 -28.56 20.99
CA GLU A 277 -21.54 -28.31 22.15
C GLU A 277 -20.69 -28.38 23.41
N ASP A 278 -20.90 -27.40 24.29
CA ASP A 278 -20.41 -27.33 25.67
C ASP A 278 -21.62 -27.17 26.61
N GLU A 279 -21.42 -27.29 27.92
CA GLU A 279 -22.46 -27.20 28.96
C GLU A 279 -23.32 -25.92 28.84
N GLU A 280 -22.74 -24.80 28.37
CA GLU A 280 -23.45 -23.52 28.20
C GLU A 280 -23.74 -23.12 26.74
N TYR A 281 -23.04 -23.69 25.75
CA TYR A 281 -23.04 -23.14 24.40
C TYR A 281 -23.01 -24.18 23.28
N TYR A 282 -23.83 -23.94 22.25
CA TYR A 282 -23.73 -24.58 20.93
C TYR A 282 -23.03 -23.64 19.94
N TYR A 283 -21.96 -24.11 19.31
CA TYR A 283 -21.16 -23.39 18.33
C TYR A 283 -21.33 -23.99 16.94
N TYR A 284 -21.66 -23.14 15.97
CA TYR A 284 -21.57 -23.45 14.54
C TYR A 284 -20.29 -22.82 13.99
N VAL A 285 -19.29 -23.64 13.69
CA VAL A 285 -17.99 -23.20 13.19
C VAL A 285 -17.85 -23.58 11.74
N ARG A 286 -17.54 -22.58 10.90
CA ARG A 286 -17.32 -22.80 9.48
C ARG A 286 -15.84 -22.74 9.16
N ALA A 287 -15.28 -23.85 8.72
CA ALA A 287 -13.88 -23.97 8.35
C ALA A 287 -13.74 -23.99 6.83
N ILE A 288 -12.81 -23.17 6.32
CA ILE A 288 -12.49 -23.15 4.90
C ILE A 288 -10.97 -23.25 4.78
N PRO A 289 -10.43 -24.33 4.19
CA PRO A 289 -9.00 -24.55 4.13
C PRO A 289 -8.34 -23.50 3.22
N LYS A 290 -7.12 -23.11 3.61
CA LYS A 290 -6.26 -22.29 2.75
C LYS A 290 -5.66 -23.18 1.68
N VAL A 291 -5.54 -22.66 0.46
CA VAL A 291 -4.84 -23.38 -0.61
C VAL A 291 -3.34 -23.32 -0.33
N THR A 292 -2.73 -24.48 -0.11
CA THR A 292 -1.28 -24.68 0.00
C THR A 292 -0.85 -25.71 -1.03
N VAL A 293 0.15 -25.39 -1.84
CA VAL A 293 0.73 -26.31 -2.81
C VAL A 293 2.04 -26.81 -2.24
N GLU A 294 2.11 -28.10 -1.89
CA GLU A 294 3.38 -28.71 -1.56
C GLU A 294 4.28 -28.68 -2.81
N GLU A 295 5.46 -28.05 -2.70
CA GLU A 295 6.43 -28.09 -3.78
C GLU A 295 6.86 -29.56 -3.94
N GLU A 296 6.72 -30.12 -5.15
CA GLU A 296 7.37 -31.39 -5.47
C GLU A 296 8.87 -31.25 -5.15
N GLU A 297 9.31 -31.85 -4.04
CA GLU A 297 10.73 -31.97 -3.73
C GLU A 297 11.35 -32.76 -4.89
N PHE A 298 12.18 -32.08 -5.69
CA PHE A 298 13.05 -32.77 -6.63
C PHE A 298 13.99 -33.66 -5.80
N ASN A 299 13.58 -34.91 -5.55
CA ASN A 299 14.44 -35.93 -5.02
C ASN A 299 15.55 -36.18 -6.04
N VAL A 300 16.73 -35.61 -5.79
CA VAL A 300 17.94 -35.89 -6.58
C VAL A 300 18.33 -37.34 -6.27
N THR A 301 17.78 -38.29 -7.05
CA THR A 301 18.06 -39.71 -6.90
C THR A 301 19.44 -40.10 -7.42
N GLN A 302 20.10 -39.24 -8.21
CA GLN A 302 21.45 -39.48 -8.70
C GLN A 302 22.31 -38.22 -8.69
N ILE A 303 23.30 -38.21 -7.80
CA ILE A 303 24.44 -37.31 -7.86
C ILE A 303 25.46 -38.01 -8.79
N THR A 304 25.63 -37.53 -10.02
CA THR A 304 26.74 -38.00 -10.86
C THR A 304 28.03 -37.40 -10.32
N VAL A 305 28.82 -38.21 -9.63
CA VAL A 305 30.15 -37.81 -9.17
C VAL A 305 31.06 -37.65 -10.40
N PRO A 306 31.76 -36.52 -10.59
CA PRO A 306 32.63 -36.33 -11.74
C PRO A 306 33.75 -37.38 -11.74
N SER A 307 33.88 -38.14 -12.83
CA SER A 307 34.87 -39.21 -13.01
C SER A 307 36.28 -38.69 -13.35
N HIS A 308 36.75 -37.62 -12.72
CA HIS A 308 38.15 -37.22 -12.78
C HIS A 308 38.82 -37.36 -11.42
N ARG A 309 39.23 -38.61 -11.14
CA ARG A 309 40.10 -39.00 -10.05
C ARG A 309 41.43 -38.25 -10.22
N PHE A 310 41.70 -37.26 -9.37
CA PHE A 310 43.01 -36.64 -9.24
C PHE A 310 44.01 -37.72 -8.79
N SER A 311 44.78 -38.28 -9.72
CA SER A 311 45.82 -39.26 -9.39
C SER A 311 47.06 -38.53 -8.88
N LEU A 312 47.42 -38.74 -7.62
CA LEU A 312 48.72 -38.33 -7.10
C LEU A 312 49.76 -39.33 -7.60
N LYS A 313 50.54 -38.91 -8.60
CA LYS A 313 51.62 -39.68 -9.21
C LYS A 313 52.81 -39.76 -8.24
N ARG A 314 53.05 -40.94 -7.65
CA ARG A 314 54.25 -41.23 -6.84
C ARG A 314 55.47 -41.17 -7.77
N LYS A 315 56.39 -40.24 -7.52
CA LYS A 315 57.70 -40.19 -8.21
C LYS A 315 58.63 -41.23 -7.58
N GLU A 316 58.89 -42.32 -8.29
CA GLU A 316 60.09 -43.12 -8.07
C GLU A 316 61.21 -42.56 -8.95
N HIS A 317 62.32 -42.18 -8.35
CA HIS A 317 63.58 -41.97 -9.06
C HIS A 317 64.62 -42.90 -8.46
N LYS A 318 64.97 -43.93 -9.24
CA LYS A 318 66.22 -44.69 -9.10
C LYS A 318 67.40 -43.77 -9.37
N GLN A 319 68.45 -43.86 -8.58
CA GLN A 319 69.83 -43.79 -9.06
C GLN A 319 70.69 -44.77 -8.25
N GLU A 320 71.45 -45.57 -9.00
CA GLU A 320 72.20 -46.75 -8.60
C GLU A 320 73.62 -46.42 -8.10
N HIS A 321 74.16 -47.34 -7.27
CA HIS A 321 75.59 -47.64 -7.02
C HIS A 321 76.45 -46.58 -6.29
N LYS A 322 77.40 -46.91 -5.39
CA LYS A 322 78.08 -48.15 -5.00
C LYS A 322 78.96 -47.85 -3.76
N GLU A 323 79.21 -48.89 -2.93
CA GLU A 323 80.41 -49.12 -2.07
C GLU A 323 80.70 -48.04 -1.00
N GLN A 324 81.16 -48.25 0.22
CA GLN A 324 81.89 -49.26 1.00
C GLN A 324 81.91 -48.56 2.39
N ASP A 325 81.66 -49.16 3.55
CA ASP A 325 82.55 -50.03 4.33
C ASP A 325 82.26 -49.68 5.80
N LYS A 326 82.35 -50.68 6.69
CA LYS A 326 82.67 -50.55 8.12
C LYS A 326 81.63 -49.85 9.02
N GLU A 327 81.36 -50.28 10.24
CA GLU A 327 81.90 -51.29 11.14
C GLU A 327 80.90 -51.38 12.29
N LYS A 328 80.82 -52.56 12.93
CA LYS A 328 80.67 -52.80 14.39
C LYS A 328 79.74 -51.85 15.16
N GLY A 329 78.71 -52.37 15.81
CA GLY A 329 78.80 -53.23 16.98
C GLY A 329 77.52 -52.95 17.79
N GLU A 330 76.94 -53.95 18.44
CA GLU A 330 76.99 -54.08 19.92
C GLU A 330 76.36 -52.87 20.63
N GLU A 331 75.44 -52.98 21.57
CA GLU A 331 74.89 -54.09 22.33
C GLU A 331 73.80 -53.47 23.21
N ILE A 332 72.79 -54.29 23.52
CA ILE A 332 71.90 -54.26 24.71
C ILE A 332 70.84 -53.15 24.80
#